data_AF-A0A841LJV4-F1
#
_entry.id   AF-A0A841LJV4-F1
#
_cell.length_a   1.000
_cell.length_b   1.000
_cell.length_c   1.000
_cell.angle_alpha   90.00
_cell.angle_beta   90.00
_cell.angle_gamma   90.00
#
_symmetry.space_group_name_H-M   'P 1'
#
loop_
_entity.id
_entity.type
_entity.pdbx_description
1 polymer ?
#
loop_
_entity_poly.entity_id
_entity_poly.type
_entity_poly.pdbx_seq_one_letter_code
_entity_poly.pdbx_strand_id
1 'polypeptide(L)'
;MNNSITKAILAITFLVICTFSTVSAQVLPTTTGVNLFCKGSDLTLPAPPAGADWIVKYSATQTTTPSTGVILASGNKIAAADLNTGYYYLSSKSSTPGSCESELQEIPVYVLQPLVVNFTPADFCLESPLAQVGAVTNPDATNIPDLAYQWYTVTGGVETAISGATLKDYTPSAPATVGTKTHRLKVGYVINGNKYCPQWADHDVTVSPKPVKPTITPGTITGTATAVTF
;
A
#
# COMPACT_ATOMS: atom_id res chain seq x y z
N MET A 1 -57.55 -15.70 24.72
CA MET A 1 -56.43 -14.74 24.66
C MET A 1 -55.15 -15.56 24.64
N ASN A 2 -54.32 -15.52 23.58
CA ASN A 2 -52.88 -15.83 23.68
C ASN A 2 -52.10 -15.84 22.35
N ASN A 3 -52.75 -15.84 21.17
CA ASN A 3 -52.00 -15.95 19.90
C ASN A 3 -51.82 -14.61 19.15
N SER A 4 -52.66 -13.61 19.43
CA SER A 4 -52.61 -12.28 18.80
C SER A 4 -51.59 -11.35 19.45
N ILE A 5 -51.39 -11.48 20.78
CA ILE A 5 -50.42 -10.67 21.54
C ILE A 5 -48.99 -11.06 21.17
N THR A 6 -48.70 -12.35 20.97
CA THR A 6 -47.35 -12.86 20.61
C THR A 6 -46.92 -12.41 19.21
N LYS A 7 -47.85 -12.35 18.25
CA LYS A 7 -47.58 -11.87 16.89
C LYS A 7 -47.34 -10.36 16.82
N ALA A 8 -48.06 -9.58 17.64
CA ALA A 8 -47.85 -8.14 17.74
C ALA A 8 -46.49 -7.80 18.36
N ILE A 9 -46.06 -8.54 19.39
CA ILE A 9 -44.75 -8.34 20.03
C ILE A 9 -43.61 -8.65 19.04
N LEU A 10 -43.68 -9.76 18.29
CA LEU A 10 -42.66 -10.11 17.29
C LEU A 10 -42.53 -9.09 16.16
N ALA A 11 -43.65 -8.52 15.69
CA ALA A 11 -43.64 -7.49 14.66
C ALA A 11 -43.05 -6.16 15.15
N ILE A 12 -43.33 -5.76 16.40
CA ILE A 12 -42.78 -4.54 17.02
C ILE A 12 -41.27 -4.72 17.26
N THR A 13 -40.81 -5.88 17.74
CA THR A 13 -39.38 -6.15 17.95
C THR A 13 -38.60 -6.13 16.64
N PHE A 14 -39.17 -6.64 15.54
CA PHE A 14 -38.52 -6.61 14.21
C PHE A 14 -38.44 -5.19 13.64
N LEU A 15 -39.49 -4.36 13.84
CA LEU A 15 -39.51 -2.97 13.40
C LEU A 15 -38.50 -2.09 14.17
N VAL A 16 -38.33 -2.35 15.47
CA VAL A 16 -37.38 -1.63 16.34
C VAL A 16 -35.92 -1.98 16.00
N ILE A 17 -35.62 -3.23 15.61
CA ILE A 17 -34.26 -3.63 15.19
C ILE A 17 -33.89 -3.00 13.83
N CYS A 18 -34.85 -2.82 12.91
CA CYS A 18 -34.62 -2.13 11.65
C CYS A 18 -34.32 -0.63 11.82
N THR A 19 -34.88 0.04 12.84
CA THR A 19 -34.63 1.47 13.09
C THR A 19 -33.27 1.79 13.73
N PHE A 20 -32.62 0.81 14.38
CA PHE A 20 -31.28 0.97 14.98
C PHE A 20 -30.14 0.48 14.08
N SER A 21 -30.45 0.01 12.88
CA SER A 21 -29.46 -0.35 11.88
C SER A 21 -29.00 0.92 11.13
N THR A 22 -28.41 1.87 11.84
CA THR A 22 -27.65 2.95 11.19
C THR A 22 -26.40 2.32 10.60
N VAL A 23 -26.49 1.89 9.34
CA VAL A 23 -25.35 1.49 8.53
C VAL A 23 -24.49 2.74 8.35
N SER A 24 -23.56 2.93 9.28
CA SER A 24 -22.57 4.00 9.22
C SER A 24 -21.59 3.61 8.11
N ALA A 25 -21.70 4.26 6.95
CA ALA A 25 -20.83 3.98 5.83
C ALA A 25 -19.39 4.37 6.17
N GLN A 26 -18.49 3.39 6.26
CA GLN A 26 -17.06 3.62 6.37
C GLN A 26 -16.51 4.08 5.02
N VAL A 27 -15.53 5.00 5.03
CA VAL A 27 -14.84 5.38 3.78
C VAL A 27 -14.01 4.20 3.29
N LEU A 28 -14.26 3.80 2.04
CA LEU A 28 -13.48 2.81 1.33
C LEU A 28 -12.67 3.51 0.22
N PRO A 29 -11.58 2.89 -0.26
CA PRO A 29 -10.77 3.41 -1.36
C PRO A 29 -11.54 3.53 -2.69
N THR A 30 -12.68 2.86 -2.78
CA THR A 30 -13.60 2.89 -3.93
C THR A 30 -14.82 3.77 -3.69
N THR A 31 -14.93 4.43 -2.53
CA THR A 31 -16.00 5.40 -2.26
C THR A 31 -15.93 6.53 -3.30
N THR A 32 -17.06 6.85 -3.92
CA THR A 32 -17.14 7.94 -4.91
C THR A 32 -16.64 9.25 -4.32
N GLY A 33 -15.73 9.94 -5.02
CA GLY A 33 -15.17 11.22 -4.58
C GLY A 33 -14.17 11.12 -3.43
N VAL A 34 -13.73 9.90 -3.05
CA VAL A 34 -12.71 9.72 -2.01
C VAL A 34 -11.38 10.33 -2.43
N ASN A 35 -10.76 11.02 -1.48
CA ASN A 35 -9.41 11.55 -1.63
C ASN A 35 -8.44 10.56 -0.98
N LEU A 36 -7.51 10.04 -1.79
CA LEU A 36 -6.52 9.06 -1.36
C LEU A 36 -5.23 9.76 -0.92
N PHE A 37 -4.73 9.40 0.25
CA PHE A 37 -3.47 9.91 0.78
C PHE A 37 -2.57 8.76 1.22
N CYS A 38 -1.27 8.89 1.03
CA CYS A 38 -0.31 7.99 1.66
C CYS A 38 -0.13 8.39 3.12
N LYS A 39 -0.01 7.42 4.03
CA LYS A 39 0.33 7.70 5.43
C LYS A 39 1.56 8.61 5.50
N GLY A 40 1.45 9.70 6.26
CA GLY A 40 2.49 10.73 6.34
C GLY A 40 2.29 11.93 5.41
N SER A 41 1.25 11.94 4.56
CA SER A 41 0.91 13.10 3.72
C SER A 41 0.01 14.08 4.44
N ASP A 42 0.16 15.38 4.17
CA ASP A 42 -0.79 16.41 4.58
C ASP A 42 -1.98 16.50 3.61
N LEU A 43 -3.12 17.00 4.09
CA LEU A 43 -4.21 17.47 3.24
C LEU A 43 -4.19 19.00 3.23
N THR A 44 -4.06 19.60 2.05
CA THR A 44 -4.12 21.07 1.89
C THR A 44 -5.43 21.47 1.23
N LEU A 45 -6.21 22.26 1.94
CA LEU A 45 -7.45 22.85 1.46
C LEU A 45 -7.15 24.09 0.59
N PRO A 46 -8.05 24.45 -0.33
CA PRO A 46 -7.96 25.73 -1.04
C PRO A 46 -8.00 26.91 -0.04
N ALA A 47 -7.63 28.10 -0.50
CA ALA A 47 -7.75 29.30 0.34
C ALA A 47 -9.22 29.51 0.76
N PRO A 48 -9.47 29.94 2.01
CA PRO A 48 -10.82 30.28 2.43
C PRO A 48 -11.37 31.49 1.67
N PRO A 49 -12.70 31.65 1.60
CA PRO A 49 -13.30 32.88 1.09
C PRO A 49 -12.72 34.11 1.81
N ALA A 50 -12.60 35.23 1.09
CA ALA A 50 -12.02 36.44 1.65
C ALA A 50 -12.75 36.89 2.93
N GLY A 51 -11.99 37.11 4.01
CA GLY A 51 -12.54 37.53 5.31
C GLY A 51 -13.20 36.40 6.12
N ALA A 52 -12.97 35.14 5.75
CA ALA A 52 -13.42 33.97 6.49
C ALA A 52 -12.25 33.01 6.79
N ASP A 53 -12.44 32.20 7.83
CA ASP A 53 -11.55 31.11 8.20
C ASP A 53 -12.23 29.77 7.94
N TRP A 54 -11.43 28.75 7.64
CA TRP A 54 -11.92 27.37 7.59
C TRP A 54 -12.15 26.82 8.99
N ILE A 55 -13.25 26.10 9.13
CA ILE A 55 -13.57 25.26 10.28
C ILE A 55 -13.66 23.83 9.76
N VAL A 56 -12.85 22.94 10.31
CA VAL A 56 -12.84 21.53 9.93
C VAL A 56 -13.22 20.67 11.10
N LYS A 57 -14.13 19.74 10.85
CA LYS A 57 -14.53 18.70 11.79
C LYS A 57 -14.27 17.32 11.19
N TYR A 58 -14.08 16.31 12.02
CA TYR A 58 -13.79 14.94 11.62
C TYR A 58 -14.78 13.96 12.22
N SER A 59 -15.08 12.90 11.46
CA SER A 59 -15.74 11.70 11.96
C SER A 59 -15.21 10.47 11.23
N ALA A 60 -15.00 9.38 11.96
CA ALA A 60 -14.60 8.10 11.35
C ALA A 60 -15.70 7.52 10.44
N THR A 61 -16.96 7.86 10.72
CA THR A 61 -18.15 7.43 9.96
C THR A 61 -18.93 8.63 9.44
N GLN A 62 -19.73 8.41 8.40
CA GLN A 62 -20.57 9.47 7.82
C GLN A 62 -21.60 9.96 8.84
N THR A 63 -21.79 11.28 8.95
CA THR A 63 -22.72 11.91 9.90
C THR A 63 -23.09 13.33 9.47
N THR A 64 -24.28 13.77 9.84
CA THR A 64 -24.73 15.16 9.63
C THR A 64 -24.41 16.08 10.80
N THR A 65 -23.91 15.53 11.92
CA THR A 65 -23.61 16.29 13.15
C THR A 65 -22.20 16.02 13.65
N PRO A 66 -21.15 16.36 12.88
CA PRO A 66 -19.77 16.16 13.31
C PRO A 66 -19.43 17.12 14.46
N SER A 67 -18.68 16.64 15.46
CA SER A 67 -18.35 17.41 16.66
C SER A 67 -16.86 17.51 16.97
N THR A 68 -16.02 16.60 16.44
CA THR A 68 -14.58 16.60 16.66
C THR A 68 -13.91 17.64 15.76
N GLY A 69 -13.44 18.74 16.33
CA GLY A 69 -12.68 19.75 15.58
C GLY A 69 -11.28 19.28 15.18
N VAL A 70 -10.79 19.77 14.04
CA VAL A 70 -9.44 19.53 13.53
C VAL A 70 -8.71 20.86 13.47
N ILE A 71 -7.50 20.91 14.04
CA ILE A 71 -6.67 22.11 14.03
C ILE A 71 -5.96 22.20 12.68
N LEU A 72 -6.07 23.35 12.01
CA LEU A 72 -5.42 23.60 10.74
C LEU A 72 -4.04 24.25 10.96
N ALA A 73 -3.00 23.61 10.45
CA ALA A 73 -1.71 24.24 10.25
C ALA A 73 -1.84 25.33 9.17
N SER A 74 -1.28 26.52 9.42
CA SER A 74 -1.30 27.65 8.49
C SER A 74 -2.69 28.04 7.96
N GLY A 75 -3.76 27.71 8.69
CA GLY A 75 -5.15 28.08 8.37
C GLY A 75 -5.85 27.27 7.26
N ASN A 76 -5.13 26.41 6.53
CA ASN A 76 -5.72 25.62 5.44
C ASN A 76 -5.13 24.21 5.28
N LYS A 77 -4.29 23.74 6.19
CA LYS A 77 -3.63 22.43 6.08
C LYS A 77 -3.99 21.55 7.27
N ILE A 78 -4.43 20.33 6.99
CA ILE A 78 -4.52 19.26 7.98
C ILE A 78 -3.17 18.53 7.94
N ALA A 79 -2.45 18.56 9.06
CA ALA A 79 -1.14 17.93 9.16
C ALA A 79 -1.25 16.40 9.07
N ALA A 80 -0.21 15.75 8.56
CA ALA A 80 -0.14 14.30 8.41
C ALA A 80 -0.41 13.51 9.70
N ALA A 81 -0.11 14.08 10.87
CA ALA A 81 -0.39 13.47 12.17
C ALA A 81 -1.90 13.39 12.49
N ASP A 82 -2.68 14.35 11.98
CA ASP A 82 -4.12 14.48 12.22
C ASP A 82 -4.97 13.95 11.05
N LEU A 83 -4.32 13.59 9.94
CA LEU A 83 -4.97 13.03 8.76
C LEU A 83 -5.25 11.52 8.95
N ASN A 84 -6.53 11.17 8.92
CA ASN A 84 -7.04 9.82 9.18
C ASN A 84 -8.08 9.42 8.13
N THR A 85 -8.28 8.11 7.96
CA THR A 85 -9.38 7.59 7.13
C THR A 85 -10.73 7.92 7.77
N GLY A 86 -11.62 8.56 7.03
CA GLY A 86 -12.92 8.98 7.50
C GLY A 86 -13.45 10.17 6.71
N TYR A 87 -14.39 10.90 7.31
CA TYR A 87 -15.04 12.04 6.70
C TYR A 87 -14.59 13.32 7.40
N TYR A 88 -14.10 14.27 6.60
CA TYR A 88 -13.86 15.63 7.03
C TYR A 88 -15.02 16.50 6.59
N TYR A 89 -15.46 17.39 7.47
CA TYR A 89 -16.55 18.31 7.22
C TYR A 89 -16.01 19.72 7.29
N LEU A 90 -16.01 20.38 6.14
CA LEU A 90 -15.49 21.72 5.96
C LEU A 90 -16.64 22.72 5.97
N SER A 91 -16.53 23.75 6.79
CA SER A 91 -17.34 24.95 6.74
C SER A 91 -16.44 26.18 6.84
N SER A 92 -16.99 27.34 6.52
CA SER A 92 -16.31 28.63 6.69
C SER A 92 -17.13 29.54 7.58
N LYS A 93 -16.46 30.45 8.27
CA LYS A 93 -17.11 31.49 9.06
C LYS A 93 -16.28 32.77 9.02
N SER A 94 -16.97 33.91 8.84
CA SER A 94 -16.31 35.21 8.96
C SER A 94 -15.99 35.55 10.42
N SER A 95 -14.90 36.28 10.62
CA SER A 95 -14.52 36.83 11.93
C SER A 95 -15.43 37.96 12.42
N THR A 96 -16.32 38.48 11.57
CA THR A 96 -17.27 39.54 11.95
C THR A 96 -18.29 39.01 12.97
N PRO A 97 -18.49 39.69 14.12
CA PRO A 97 -19.48 39.30 15.12
C PRO A 97 -20.89 39.16 14.52
N GLY A 98 -21.61 38.10 14.90
CA GLY A 98 -22.95 37.80 14.39
C GLY A 98 -22.98 37.00 13.08
N SER A 99 -21.84 36.70 12.47
CA SER A 99 -21.79 35.88 11.25
C SER A 99 -22.21 34.43 11.51
N CYS A 100 -22.97 33.86 10.57
CA CYS A 100 -23.31 32.44 10.55
C CYS A 100 -22.14 31.60 10.00
N GLU A 101 -22.01 30.36 10.45
CA GLU A 101 -21.18 29.34 9.81
C GLU A 101 -21.88 28.89 8.52
N SER A 102 -21.11 28.60 7.46
CA SER A 102 -21.65 28.06 6.22
C SER A 102 -22.22 26.64 6.40
N GLU A 103 -22.92 26.15 5.38
CA GLU A 103 -23.23 24.73 5.28
C GLU A 103 -21.94 23.89 5.24
N LEU A 104 -22.06 22.63 5.67
CA LEU A 104 -20.95 21.67 5.72
C LEU A 104 -20.77 21.02 4.35
N GLN A 105 -19.55 21.08 3.83
CA GLN A 105 -19.08 20.25 2.73
C GLN A 105 -18.43 19.00 3.30
N GLU A 106 -18.94 17.83 2.92
CA GLU A 106 -18.33 16.54 3.26
C GLU A 106 -17.15 16.22 2.31
N ILE A 107 -16.05 15.74 2.87
CA ILE A 107 -14.83 15.35 2.15
C ILE A 107 -14.43 13.96 2.64
N PRO A 108 -14.73 12.89 1.88
CA PRO A 108 -14.28 11.55 2.21
C PRO A 108 -12.77 11.42 1.96
N VAL A 109 -12.05 10.87 2.93
CA VAL A 109 -10.60 10.69 2.93
C VAL A 109 -10.26 9.24 3.27
N TYR A 110 -9.35 8.63 2.50
CA TYR A 110 -8.75 7.34 2.82
C TYR A 110 -7.23 7.48 2.91
N VAL A 111 -6.66 7.11 4.05
CA VAL A 111 -5.22 7.11 4.31
C VAL A 111 -4.69 5.70 4.15
N LEU A 112 -3.97 5.46 3.06
CA LEU A 112 -3.32 4.19 2.71
C LEU A 112 -2.18 3.92 3.70
N GLN A 113 -2.23 2.76 4.36
CA GLN A 113 -1.20 2.33 5.29
C GLN A 113 0.07 1.92 4.52
N PRO A 114 1.27 2.12 5.09
CA PRO A 114 2.50 1.76 4.41
C PRO A 114 2.59 0.23 4.24
N LEU A 115 2.88 -0.22 3.01
CA LEU A 115 3.23 -1.60 2.73
C LEU A 115 4.56 -1.95 3.41
N VAL A 116 4.68 -3.15 3.98
CA VAL A 116 5.98 -3.66 4.42
C VAL A 116 6.55 -4.52 3.31
N VAL A 117 7.58 -4.03 2.64
CA VAL A 117 8.23 -4.70 1.51
C VAL A 117 9.58 -5.26 1.97
N ASN A 118 9.86 -6.49 1.57
CA ASN A 118 11.15 -7.14 1.71
C ASN A 118 11.33 -8.16 0.57
N PHE A 119 12.50 -8.75 0.42
CA PHE A 119 12.69 -9.96 -0.38
C PHE A 119 13.88 -10.76 0.15
N THR A 120 13.91 -12.05 -0.13
CA THR A 120 15.05 -12.91 0.17
C THR A 120 15.99 -12.90 -1.04
N PRO A 121 17.18 -12.28 -0.95
CA PRO A 121 18.14 -12.33 -2.03
C PRO A 121 18.78 -13.72 -2.14
N ALA A 122 19.17 -14.11 -3.35
CA ALA A 122 19.89 -15.34 -3.62
C ALA A 122 21.05 -15.07 -4.58
N ASP A 123 22.27 -15.29 -4.10
CA ASP A 123 23.49 -15.25 -4.92
C ASP A 123 23.54 -16.45 -5.87
N PHE A 124 24.09 -16.24 -7.07
CA PHE A 124 24.08 -17.28 -8.10
C PHE A 124 25.29 -17.24 -9.03
N CYS A 125 25.59 -18.35 -9.69
CA CYS A 125 26.58 -18.41 -10.77
C CYS A 125 25.96 -17.87 -12.06
N LEU A 126 26.70 -17.13 -12.90
CA LEU A 126 26.15 -16.45 -14.10
C LEU A 126 25.33 -17.35 -15.06
N GLU A 127 25.56 -18.66 -15.05
CA GLU A 127 24.88 -19.65 -15.91
C GLU A 127 23.64 -20.28 -15.24
N SER A 128 23.44 -20.07 -13.93
CA SER A 128 22.36 -20.67 -13.14
C SER A 128 21.64 -19.63 -12.28
N PRO A 129 20.86 -18.69 -12.86
CA PRO A 129 20.12 -17.70 -12.09
C PRO A 129 19.19 -18.31 -11.04
N LEU A 130 19.17 -17.69 -9.86
CA LEU A 130 18.25 -18.04 -8.78
C LEU A 130 17.20 -16.96 -8.58
N ALA A 131 16.00 -17.38 -8.19
CA ALA A 131 14.90 -16.49 -7.91
C ALA A 131 15.17 -15.64 -6.66
N GLN A 132 14.91 -14.34 -6.80
CA GLN A 132 14.83 -13.38 -5.71
C GLN A 132 13.36 -13.36 -5.26
N VAL A 133 13.09 -13.86 -4.05
CA VAL A 133 11.71 -14.15 -3.61
C VAL A 133 11.18 -12.97 -2.82
N GLY A 134 10.17 -12.29 -3.36
CA GLY A 134 9.53 -11.15 -2.72
C GLY A 134 8.80 -11.52 -1.44
N ALA A 135 8.65 -10.58 -0.52
CA ALA A 135 7.83 -10.70 0.69
C ALA A 135 7.14 -9.36 0.95
N VAL A 136 5.80 -9.35 0.95
CA VAL A 136 5.02 -8.12 1.13
C VAL A 136 3.89 -8.36 2.12
N THR A 137 3.81 -7.49 3.12
CA THR A 137 2.65 -7.39 4.01
C THR A 137 1.81 -6.19 3.59
N ASN A 138 0.53 -6.44 3.32
CA ASN A 138 -0.46 -5.43 2.96
C ASN A 138 -1.44 -5.21 4.12
N PRO A 139 -1.33 -4.10 4.88
CA PRO A 139 -2.24 -3.80 5.98
C PRO A 139 -3.69 -3.50 5.52
N ASP A 140 -3.87 -3.07 4.27
CA ASP A 140 -5.16 -2.71 3.68
C ASP A 140 -5.76 -3.85 2.81
N ALA A 141 -5.25 -5.08 2.92
CA ALA A 141 -5.56 -6.20 2.01
C ALA A 141 -7.06 -6.52 1.89
N THR A 142 -7.85 -6.27 2.94
CA THR A 142 -9.31 -6.48 2.92
C THR A 142 -10.00 -5.57 1.90
N ASN A 143 -9.54 -4.33 1.75
CA ASN A 143 -10.17 -3.31 0.90
C ASN A 143 -9.40 -3.07 -0.40
N ILE A 144 -8.09 -3.36 -0.42
CA ILE A 144 -7.16 -3.11 -1.53
C ILE A 144 -6.21 -4.31 -1.68
N PRO A 145 -6.70 -5.46 -2.15
CA PRO A 145 -5.87 -6.66 -2.27
C PRO A 145 -4.82 -6.53 -3.38
N ASP A 146 -5.11 -5.72 -4.41
CA ASP A 146 -4.30 -5.64 -5.61
C ASP A 146 -3.06 -4.75 -5.41
N LEU A 147 -1.90 -5.31 -5.76
CA LEU A 147 -0.59 -4.66 -5.68
C LEU A 147 0.11 -4.70 -7.03
N ALA A 148 0.88 -3.66 -7.33
CA ALA A 148 1.76 -3.59 -8.47
C ALA A 148 3.21 -3.75 -8.01
N TYR A 149 3.98 -4.56 -8.75
CA TYR A 149 5.39 -4.84 -8.47
C TYR A 149 6.25 -4.34 -9.63
N GLN A 150 7.46 -3.89 -9.31
CA GLN A 150 8.50 -3.62 -10.29
C GLN A 150 9.87 -3.82 -9.66
N TRP A 151 10.72 -4.58 -10.34
CA TRP A 151 12.11 -4.77 -9.95
C TRP A 151 13.02 -3.75 -10.64
N TYR A 152 14.06 -3.32 -9.91
CA TYR A 152 15.07 -2.39 -10.38
C TYR A 152 16.46 -2.89 -10.01
N THR A 153 17.47 -2.45 -10.77
CA THR A 153 18.85 -2.38 -10.28
C THR A 153 19.13 -0.97 -9.79
N VAL A 154 19.91 -0.83 -8.71
CA VAL A 154 20.31 0.46 -8.16
C VAL A 154 21.82 0.60 -8.26
N THR A 155 22.30 1.74 -8.79
CA THR A 155 23.73 2.04 -8.88
C THR A 155 23.96 3.52 -8.63
N GLY A 156 24.80 3.86 -7.65
CA GLY A 156 25.03 5.26 -7.26
C GLY A 156 23.76 5.99 -6.82
N GLY A 157 22.77 5.26 -6.26
CA GLY A 157 21.47 5.81 -5.88
C GLY A 157 20.47 5.96 -7.04
N VAL A 158 20.87 5.72 -8.28
CA VAL A 158 19.98 5.77 -9.45
C VAL A 158 19.32 4.40 -9.62
N GLU A 159 17.99 4.38 -9.66
CA GLU A 159 17.21 3.18 -9.96
C GLU A 159 16.97 3.05 -11.47
N THR A 160 17.22 1.84 -12.01
CA THR A 160 16.94 1.48 -13.40
C THR A 160 15.97 0.31 -13.42
N ALA A 161 14.81 0.48 -14.04
CA ALA A 161 13.79 -0.56 -14.10
C ALA A 161 14.29 -1.76 -14.90
N ILE A 162 14.09 -2.96 -14.34
CA ILE A 162 14.33 -4.22 -15.05
C ILE A 162 13.09 -4.48 -15.91
N SER A 163 13.25 -4.37 -17.22
CA SER A 163 12.14 -4.49 -18.17
C SER A 163 11.38 -5.82 -17.99
N GLY A 164 10.05 -5.73 -17.88
CA GLY A 164 9.17 -6.90 -17.75
C GLY A 164 9.16 -7.57 -16.37
N ALA A 165 10.01 -7.15 -15.44
CA ALA A 165 10.05 -7.72 -14.09
C ALA A 165 8.97 -7.10 -13.19
N THR A 166 7.71 -7.40 -13.49
CA THR A 166 6.51 -6.84 -12.82
C THR A 166 5.80 -7.84 -11.90
N LEU A 167 6.44 -8.97 -11.61
CA LEU A 167 5.95 -9.98 -10.68
C LEU A 167 6.55 -9.76 -9.28
N LYS A 168 5.90 -10.36 -8.28
CA LYS A 168 6.35 -10.35 -6.88
C LYS A 168 7.77 -10.92 -6.74
N ASP A 169 8.04 -12.03 -7.42
CA ASP A 169 9.33 -12.69 -7.45
C ASP A 169 10.04 -12.39 -8.78
N TYR A 170 11.37 -12.38 -8.76
CA TYR A 170 12.18 -12.10 -9.94
C TYR A 170 13.34 -13.07 -10.05
N THR A 171 13.42 -13.77 -11.18
CA THR A 171 14.60 -14.54 -11.54
C THR A 171 15.37 -13.79 -12.61
N PRO A 172 16.64 -13.41 -12.37
CA PRO A 172 17.46 -12.77 -13.38
C PRO A 172 17.56 -13.61 -14.67
N SER A 173 17.57 -12.94 -15.82
CA SER A 173 17.81 -13.63 -17.09
C SER A 173 19.28 -13.99 -17.26
N ALA A 174 19.54 -15.13 -17.90
CA ALA A 174 20.87 -15.52 -18.33
C ALA A 174 21.19 -14.97 -19.74
N PRO A 175 22.47 -14.67 -20.05
CA PRO A 175 23.60 -14.67 -19.14
C PRO A 175 23.62 -13.41 -18.26
N ALA A 176 23.83 -13.59 -16.95
CA ALA A 176 23.98 -12.47 -16.05
C ALA A 176 25.40 -11.88 -16.09
N THR A 177 25.53 -10.61 -15.71
CA THR A 177 26.85 -9.97 -15.54
C THR A 177 27.43 -10.33 -14.18
N VAL A 178 28.66 -10.83 -14.15
CA VAL A 178 29.42 -11.11 -12.92
C VAL A 178 29.61 -9.82 -12.11
N GLY A 179 29.54 -9.96 -10.78
CA GLY A 179 29.70 -8.87 -9.82
C GLY A 179 28.48 -8.73 -8.90
N THR A 180 28.57 -7.80 -7.96
CA THR A 180 27.49 -7.50 -7.01
C THR A 180 26.68 -6.31 -7.50
N LYS A 181 25.35 -6.45 -7.50
CA LYS A 181 24.42 -5.36 -7.83
C LYS A 181 23.32 -5.27 -6.79
N THR A 182 23.01 -4.06 -6.35
CA THR A 182 21.83 -3.79 -5.53
C THR A 182 20.57 -3.95 -6.36
N HIS A 183 19.69 -4.84 -5.94
CA HIS A 183 18.36 -5.02 -6.48
C HIS A 183 17.34 -4.37 -5.57
N ARG A 184 16.31 -3.77 -6.17
CA ARG A 184 15.20 -3.16 -5.47
C ARG A 184 13.89 -3.77 -5.92
N LEU A 185 13.10 -4.26 -4.98
CA LEU A 185 11.69 -4.56 -5.18
C LEU A 185 10.86 -3.35 -4.75
N LYS A 186 10.15 -2.71 -5.68
CA LYS A 186 9.21 -1.62 -5.39
C LYS A 186 7.79 -2.11 -5.58
N VAL A 187 6.92 -1.79 -4.61
CA VAL A 187 5.54 -2.26 -4.56
C VAL A 187 4.61 -1.11 -4.21
N GLY A 188 3.46 -1.00 -4.86
CA GLY A 188 2.44 0.01 -4.56
C GLY A 188 1.02 -0.55 -4.69
N TYR A 189 0.06 0.13 -4.07
CA TYR A 189 -1.36 -0.21 -4.17
C TYR A 189 -1.88 0.01 -5.59
N VAL A 190 -2.79 -0.85 -6.05
CA VAL A 190 -3.55 -0.63 -7.29
C VAL A 190 -4.99 -0.29 -6.94
N ILE A 191 -5.41 0.92 -7.31
CA ILE A 191 -6.79 1.39 -7.09
C ILE A 191 -7.27 1.98 -8.42
N ASN A 192 -8.31 1.39 -8.99
CA ASN A 192 -8.86 1.81 -10.30
C ASN A 192 -7.79 1.89 -11.41
N GLY A 193 -6.82 0.97 -11.40
CA GLY A 193 -5.73 0.90 -12.39
C GLY A 193 -4.55 1.84 -12.12
N ASN A 194 -4.67 2.79 -11.19
CA ASN A 194 -3.59 3.69 -10.80
C ASN A 194 -2.76 3.10 -9.65
N LYS A 195 -1.48 3.52 -9.56
CA LYS A 195 -0.53 3.03 -8.55
C LYS A 195 -0.26 4.08 -7.49
N TYR A 196 -0.33 3.71 -6.21
CA TYR A 196 -0.19 4.65 -5.09
C TYR A 196 0.78 4.16 -4.01
N CYS A 197 1.33 5.11 -3.26
CA CYS A 197 2.11 4.91 -2.03
C CYS A 197 3.18 3.82 -2.14
N PRO A 198 4.13 3.96 -3.07
CA PRO A 198 5.14 2.93 -3.27
C PRO A 198 6.01 2.78 -2.02
N GLN A 199 6.34 1.55 -1.69
CA GLN A 199 7.35 1.16 -0.70
C GLN A 199 8.36 0.24 -1.40
N TRP A 200 9.55 0.10 -0.85
CA TRP A 200 10.60 -0.70 -1.47
C TRP A 200 11.54 -1.32 -0.45
N ALA A 201 12.23 -2.37 -0.88
CA ALA A 201 13.36 -2.96 -0.19
C ALA A 201 14.52 -3.12 -1.15
N ASP A 202 15.73 -2.95 -0.63
CA ASP A 202 16.99 -3.07 -1.36
C ASP A 202 17.82 -4.21 -0.75
N HIS A 203 18.36 -5.08 -1.58
CA HIS A 203 19.39 -6.05 -1.19
C HIS A 203 20.43 -6.21 -2.28
N ASP A 204 21.66 -6.52 -1.87
CA ASP A 204 22.72 -6.87 -2.79
C ASP A 204 22.59 -8.32 -3.24
N VAL A 205 22.85 -8.55 -4.53
CA VAL A 205 22.89 -9.87 -5.14
C VAL A 205 24.21 -10.03 -5.88
N THR A 206 24.95 -11.07 -5.55
CA THR A 206 26.26 -11.38 -6.12
C THR A 206 26.15 -12.45 -7.19
N VAL A 207 26.59 -12.11 -8.40
CA VAL A 207 26.72 -13.03 -9.53
C VAL A 207 28.16 -13.49 -9.63
N SER A 208 28.40 -14.79 -9.44
CA SER A 208 29.72 -15.39 -9.48
C SER A 208 30.12 -15.85 -10.89
N PRO A 209 31.41 -15.79 -11.26
CA PRO A 209 31.91 -16.32 -12.52
C PRO A 209 31.79 -17.85 -12.58
N LYS A 210 31.85 -18.40 -13.80
CA LYS A 210 31.94 -19.85 -13.99
C LYS A 210 33.22 -20.38 -13.32
N PRO A 211 33.18 -21.50 -12.60
CA PRO A 211 34.40 -22.15 -12.12
C PRO A 211 35.37 -22.42 -13.28
N VAL A 212 36.66 -22.24 -13.02
CA VAL A 212 37.70 -22.55 -14.00
C VAL A 212 37.73 -24.04 -14.31
N LYS A 213 38.11 -24.39 -15.54
CA LYS A 213 38.28 -25.80 -15.94
C LYS A 213 39.27 -26.49 -14.97
N PRO A 214 38.93 -27.65 -14.39
CA PRO A 214 39.88 -28.40 -13.58
C PRO A 214 41.07 -28.84 -14.45
N THR A 215 42.27 -28.67 -13.94
CA THR A 215 43.49 -29.15 -14.60
C THR A 215 43.88 -30.50 -13.97
N ILE A 216 43.82 -31.57 -14.76
CA ILE A 216 44.29 -32.90 -14.37
C ILE A 216 45.54 -33.20 -15.19
N THR A 217 46.63 -33.56 -14.53
CA THR A 217 47.86 -34.00 -15.20
C THR A 217 47.72 -35.46 -15.61
N PRO A 218 47.80 -35.81 -16.92
CA PRO A 218 47.83 -37.21 -17.35
C PRO A 218 49.02 -37.93 -16.70
N GLY A 219 48.73 -38.92 -15.85
CA GLY A 219 49.72 -39.62 -15.01
C GLY A 219 49.28 -39.85 -13.56
N THR A 220 48.31 -39.07 -13.06
CA THR A 220 47.68 -39.27 -11.74
C THR A 220 46.34 -40.01 -11.81
N ILE A 221 45.87 -40.31 -13.02
CA ILE A 221 44.65 -41.09 -13.26
C ILE A 221 44.99 -42.57 -13.09
N THR A 222 44.46 -43.21 -12.06
CA THR A 222 44.62 -44.64 -11.81
C THR A 222 43.40 -45.42 -12.27
N GLY A 223 43.63 -46.54 -12.95
CA GLY A 223 42.61 -47.47 -13.39
C GLY A 223 43.28 -48.72 -13.94
N THR A 224 42.80 -49.89 -13.54
CA THR A 224 43.30 -51.18 -14.06
C THR A 224 42.25 -51.75 -15.01
N ALA A 225 42.62 -52.00 -16.27
CA ALA A 225 41.81 -52.84 -17.14
C ALA A 225 41.98 -54.29 -16.69
N THR A 226 40.89 -55.00 -16.40
CA THR A 226 40.95 -56.44 -16.15
C THR A 226 41.26 -57.15 -17.46
N ALA A 227 42.33 -57.95 -17.49
CA ALA A 227 42.64 -58.77 -18.65
C ALA A 227 41.53 -59.80 -18.87
N VAL A 228 41.06 -59.94 -20.11
CA VAL A 228 40.16 -61.01 -20.54
C VAL A 228 40.98 -61.98 -21.38
N THR A 229 40.90 -63.28 -21.08
CA THR A 229 41.46 -64.33 -21.94
C THR A 229 40.40 -64.75 -22.94
N PHE A 230 40.69 -64.58 -24.23
CA PHE A 230 39.92 -65.18 -25.33
C PHE A 230 40.39 -66.60 -25.60
#